data_AF-A0A2G9PM82-F1
#
_entry.id   AF-A0A2G9PM82-F1
#
_cell.length_a   1.000
_cell.length_b   1.000
_cell.length_c   1.000
_cell.angle_alpha   90.00
_cell.angle_beta   90.00
_cell.angle_gamma   90.00
#
_symmetry.space_group_name_H-M   'P 1'
#
loop_
_entity.id
_entity.type
_entity.pdbx_description
1 polymer ?
#
loop_
_entity_poly.entity_id
_entity_poly.type
_entity_poly.pdbx_seq_one_letter_code
_entity_poly.pdbx_strand_id
1 'polypeptide(L)'
;VWCWRDIAFTRPEWVGRVDEPKQIVDGCIREHIKLLMGYWGNSKADRTRLYEAKRPLHFAISLISEPCFYPRLPELINEIHNRGMTTFLVTNATLPEMLERLIKNPPTQLYITLP
;
A
#
# COMPACT_ATOMS: atom_id res chain seq x y z
N VAL A 1 -9.52 11.82 -16.60
CA VAL A 1 -9.57 10.67 -17.54
C VAL A 1 -8.19 9.97 -17.56
N TRP A 2 -7.53 9.79 -16.41
CA TRP A 2 -6.10 9.41 -16.35
C TRP A 2 -5.80 8.21 -15.44
N CYS A 3 -6.83 7.60 -14.83
CA CYS A 3 -6.67 6.46 -13.93
C CYS A 3 -6.66 5.15 -14.72
N TRP A 4 -5.51 4.47 -14.78
CA TRP A 4 -5.40 3.11 -15.28
C TRP A 4 -6.08 2.16 -14.29
N ARG A 5 -7.12 1.45 -14.73
CA ARG A 5 -7.87 0.55 -13.85
C ARG A 5 -8.48 -0.61 -14.60
N ASP A 6 -8.44 -1.78 -13.97
CA ASP A 6 -9.37 -2.85 -14.29
C ASP A 6 -10.73 -2.53 -13.66
N ILE A 7 -11.74 -2.33 -14.51
CA ILE A 7 -13.09 -1.97 -14.10
C ILE A 7 -13.80 -3.09 -13.35
N ALA A 8 -13.35 -4.35 -13.48
CA ALA A 8 -13.93 -5.48 -12.76
C ALA A 8 -13.69 -5.39 -11.24
N PHE A 9 -12.58 -4.74 -10.84
CA PHE A 9 -12.14 -4.67 -9.45
C PHE A 9 -12.26 -3.27 -8.83
N THR A 10 -12.64 -2.26 -9.61
CA THR A 10 -12.77 -0.88 -9.10
C THR A 10 -14.20 -0.61 -8.66
N ARG A 11 -14.38 -0.27 -7.38
CA ARG A 11 -15.68 0.12 -6.79
C ARG A 11 -15.60 1.54 -6.24
N PRO A 12 -16.71 2.30 -6.25
CA PRO A 12 -16.76 3.66 -5.70
C PRO A 12 -16.86 3.68 -4.17
N GLU A 13 -16.86 2.51 -3.52
CA GLU A 13 -16.95 2.34 -2.07
C GLU A 13 -16.35 0.99 -1.67
N TRP A 14 -16.15 0.78 -0.37
CA TRP A 14 -15.72 -0.51 0.16
C TRP A 14 -16.85 -1.54 0.09
N VAL A 15 -16.58 -2.71 -0.50
CA VAL A 15 -17.55 -3.81 -0.60
C VAL A 15 -16.90 -5.11 -0.14
N GLY A 16 -17.54 -5.79 0.81
CA GLY A 16 -17.11 -7.11 1.28
C GLY A 16 -16.46 -7.10 2.66
N ARG A 17 -15.76 -8.20 2.98
CA ARG A 17 -15.11 -8.39 4.27
C ARG A 17 -13.89 -7.47 4.40
N VAL A 18 -13.64 -7.01 5.61
CA VAL A 18 -12.46 -6.21 5.96
C VAL A 18 -11.41 -7.15 6.52
N ASP A 19 -10.32 -7.36 5.79
CA ASP A 19 -9.21 -8.18 6.25
C ASP A 19 -8.45 -7.47 7.40
N GLU A 20 -7.74 -8.26 8.22
CA GLU A 20 -6.92 -7.69 9.29
C GLU A 20 -5.69 -6.95 8.71
N PRO A 21 -5.30 -5.79 9.26
CA PRO A 21 -4.11 -5.07 8.81
C PRO A 21 -2.85 -5.93 8.73
N LYS A 22 -2.64 -6.80 9.73
CA LYS A 22 -1.53 -7.76 9.76
C LYS A 22 -1.55 -8.70 8.55
N GLN A 23 -2.72 -9.24 8.21
CA GLN A 23 -2.88 -10.16 7.08
C GLN A 23 -2.58 -9.46 5.75
N ILE A 24 -3.00 -8.20 5.61
CA ILE A 24 -2.70 -7.38 4.43
C ILE A 24 -1.19 -7.18 4.31
N VAL A 25 -0.51 -6.71 5.37
CA VAL A 25 0.93 -6.44 5.31
C VAL A 25 1.73 -7.73 5.04
N ASP A 26 1.39 -8.84 5.70
CA ASP A 26 2.02 -10.15 5.48
C ASP A 26 1.80 -10.64 4.04
N GLY A 27 0.58 -10.47 3.52
CA GLY A 27 0.22 -10.81 2.15
C GLY A 27 1.00 -9.98 1.14
N CYS A 28 1.05 -8.66 1.31
CA CYS A 28 1.78 -7.76 0.41
C CYS A 28 3.28 -8.08 0.38
N ILE A 29 3.93 -8.32 1.52
CA ILE A 29 5.36 -8.69 1.55
C ILE A 29 5.59 -10.03 0.85
N ARG A 30 4.73 -11.03 1.11
CA ARG A 30 4.83 -12.33 0.45
C ARG A 30 4.69 -12.23 -1.07
N GLU A 31 3.66 -11.54 -1.56
CA GLU A 31 3.44 -11.37 -3.00
C GLU A 31 4.53 -10.49 -3.64
N HIS A 32 5.04 -9.47 -2.94
CA HIS A 32 6.20 -8.68 -3.39
C HIS A 32 7.43 -9.57 -3.61
N ILE A 33 7.79 -10.40 -2.64
CA ILE A 33 8.92 -11.34 -2.77
C ILE A 33 8.67 -12.36 -3.91
N LYS A 34 7.44 -12.83 -4.06
CA LYS A 34 7.03 -13.73 -5.14
C LYS A 34 7.22 -13.06 -6.51
N LEU A 35 6.84 -11.80 -6.66
CA LEU A 35 7.03 -11.04 -7.90
C LEU A 35 8.52 -10.85 -8.25
N LEU A 36 9.40 -10.75 -7.25
CA LEU A 36 10.85 -10.68 -7.48
C LEU A 36 11.44 -11.99 -8.05
N MET A 37 10.75 -13.13 -7.94
CA MET A 37 11.28 -14.44 -8.40
C MET A 37 11.72 -14.42 -9.86
N GLY A 38 11.03 -13.66 -10.72
CA GLY A 38 11.37 -13.52 -12.14
C GLY A 38 12.76 -12.93 -12.41
N TYR A 39 13.34 -12.20 -11.45
CA TYR A 39 14.65 -11.57 -11.62
C TYR A 39 15.83 -12.48 -11.23
N TRP A 40 15.60 -13.55 -10.47
CA TRP A 40 16.69 -14.44 -10.01
C TRP A 40 17.33 -15.25 -11.14
N GLY A 41 16.58 -15.52 -12.21
CA GLY A 41 17.09 -16.17 -13.42
C GLY A 41 17.74 -15.21 -14.42
N ASN A 42 17.68 -13.90 -14.19
CA ASN A 42 18.20 -12.90 -15.12
C ASN A 42 19.67 -12.59 -14.84
N SER A 43 20.57 -12.95 -15.76
CA SER A 43 22.01 -12.70 -15.64
C SER A 43 22.38 -11.22 -15.59
N LYS A 44 21.48 -10.32 -16.03
CA LYS A 44 21.68 -8.86 -15.98
C LYS A 44 21.19 -8.23 -14.67
N ALA A 45 20.53 -8.99 -13.79
CA ALA A 45 20.02 -8.46 -12.55
C ALA A 45 21.13 -8.35 -11.48
N ASP A 46 21.18 -7.22 -10.80
CA ASP A 46 22.09 -7.01 -9.66
C ASP A 46 21.60 -7.83 -8.46
N ARG A 47 22.41 -8.82 -8.06
CA ARG A 47 22.07 -9.71 -6.94
C ARG A 47 21.98 -8.97 -5.61
N THR A 48 22.83 -7.98 -5.37
CA THR A 48 22.82 -7.21 -4.12
C THR A 48 21.50 -6.45 -3.98
N ARG A 49 21.08 -5.76 -5.05
CA ARG A 49 19.78 -5.06 -5.08
C ARG A 49 18.60 -6.02 -4.94
N LEU A 50 18.68 -7.23 -5.49
CA LEU A 50 17.63 -8.24 -5.31
C LEU A 50 17.51 -8.73 -3.87
N TYR A 51 18.64 -8.86 -3.15
CA TYR A 51 18.62 -9.19 -1.72
C TYR A 51 18.05 -8.05 -0.88
N GLU A 52 18.37 -6.79 -1.21
CA GLU A 52 17.76 -5.62 -0.56
C GLU A 52 16.26 -5.56 -0.83
N ALA A 53 15.83 -5.76 -2.08
CA ALA A 53 14.43 -5.70 -2.48
C ALA A 53 13.56 -6.76 -1.78
N LYS A 54 14.13 -7.90 -1.36
CA LYS A 54 13.43 -8.91 -0.56
C LYS A 54 13.01 -8.42 0.84
N ARG A 55 13.62 -7.33 1.32
CA ARG A 55 13.35 -6.72 2.63
C ARG A 55 12.83 -5.29 2.42
N PRO A 56 11.55 -5.12 2.04
CA PRO A 56 10.99 -3.80 1.79
C PRO A 56 11.06 -2.92 3.05
N LEU A 57 11.46 -1.67 2.88
CA LEU A 57 11.53 -0.65 3.94
C LEU A 57 10.43 0.41 3.82
N HIS A 58 9.79 0.49 2.66
CA HIS A 58 8.86 1.55 2.29
C HIS A 58 7.59 0.93 1.71
N PHE A 59 6.45 1.35 2.21
CA PHE A 59 5.14 0.88 1.79
C PHE A 59 4.38 2.01 1.10
N ALA A 60 4.21 1.91 -0.21
CA ALA A 60 3.45 2.84 -1.02
C ALA A 60 1.99 2.38 -1.12
N ILE A 61 1.08 3.11 -0.47
CA ILE A 61 -0.36 2.88 -0.51
C ILE A 61 -0.93 3.77 -1.62
N SER A 62 -0.76 3.34 -2.87
CA SER A 62 -1.02 4.17 -4.05
C SER A 62 -1.32 3.40 -5.35
N LEU A 63 -1.58 2.09 -5.28
CA LEU A 63 -1.66 1.23 -6.48
C LEU A 63 -2.88 1.52 -7.36
N ILE A 64 -4.08 1.43 -6.80
CA ILE A 64 -5.36 1.60 -7.51
C ILE A 64 -6.45 1.96 -6.51
N SER A 65 -7.54 2.57 -7.00
CA SER A 65 -8.69 2.99 -6.20
C SER A 65 -8.34 4.05 -5.14
N GLU A 66 -9.31 4.38 -4.29
CA GLU A 66 -9.13 5.28 -3.16
C GLU A 66 -8.79 4.47 -1.89
N PRO A 67 -7.56 4.56 -1.35
CA PRO A 67 -7.15 3.78 -0.18
C PRO A 67 -7.90 4.18 1.10
N CYS A 68 -8.44 5.40 1.19
CA CYS A 68 -9.25 5.82 2.33
C CYS A 68 -10.57 5.04 2.46
N PHE A 69 -10.98 4.25 1.46
CA PHE A 69 -12.10 3.32 1.62
C PHE A 69 -11.82 2.17 2.58
N TYR A 70 -10.55 1.83 2.85
CA TYR A 70 -10.24 0.77 3.80
C TYR A 70 -10.50 1.25 5.23
N PRO A 71 -11.49 0.70 5.95
CA PRO A 71 -11.97 1.29 7.20
C PRO A 71 -10.96 1.19 8.34
N ARG A 72 -9.91 0.37 8.21
CA ARG A 72 -8.87 0.13 9.22
C ARG A 72 -7.50 0.68 8.79
N LEU A 73 -7.51 1.69 7.92
CA LEU A 73 -6.29 2.33 7.40
C LEU A 73 -5.33 2.86 8.49
N PRO A 74 -5.80 3.51 9.57
CA PRO A 74 -4.91 3.92 10.67
C PRO A 74 -4.18 2.73 11.32
N GLU A 75 -4.89 1.62 11.51
CA GLU A 75 -4.29 0.40 12.09
C GLU A 75 -3.32 -0.27 11.11
N LEU A 76 -3.57 -0.18 9.80
CA LEU A 76 -2.63 -0.63 8.76
C LEU A 76 -1.34 0.18 8.77
N ILE A 77 -1.43 1.50 8.87
CA ILE A 77 -0.23 2.35 8.97
C ILE A 77 0.57 2.01 10.21
N ASN A 78 -0.10 1.84 11.36
CA ASN A 78 0.56 1.41 12.59
C ASN A 78 1.24 0.04 12.45
N GLU A 79 0.57 -0.94 11.85
CA GLU A 79 1.15 -2.27 11.64
C GLU A 79 2.41 -2.20 10.76
N ILE A 80 2.43 -1.33 9.75
CA ILE A 80 3.60 -1.11 8.90
C ILE A 80 4.73 -0.43 9.70
N HIS A 81 4.41 0.60 10.48
CA HIS A 81 5.38 1.31 11.33
C HIS A 81 5.97 0.43 12.43
N ASN A 82 5.16 -0.43 13.04
CA ASN A 82 5.60 -1.40 14.05
C ASN A 82 6.62 -2.40 13.51
N ARG A 83 6.68 -2.58 12.19
CA ARG A 83 7.68 -3.41 11.51
C ARG A 83 8.93 -2.62 11.08
N GLY A 84 9.03 -1.36 11.47
CA GLY A 84 10.15 -0.48 11.12
C GLY A 84 10.14 0.01 9.67
N MET A 85 9.00 -0.07 8.98
CA MET A 85 8.84 0.42 7.60
C MET A 85 8.18 1.80 7.59
N THR A 86 8.47 2.61 6.56
CA THR A 86 7.78 3.88 6.34
C THR A 86 6.58 3.73 5.41
N THR A 87 5.61 4.65 5.51
CA THR A 87 4.38 4.63 4.71
C THR A 87 4.22 5.89 3.89
N PHE A 88 3.84 5.72 2.62
CA PHE A 88 3.50 6.80 1.70
C PHE A 88 2.04 6.60 1.28
N LEU A 89 1.14 7.46 1.73
CA LEU A 89 -0.27 7.39 1.41
C LEU A 89 -0.61 8.41 0.32
N VAL A 90 -1.23 7.95 -0.77
CA VAL A 90 -1.73 8.81 -1.85
C VAL A 90 -3.25 8.69 -1.90
N THR A 91 -3.97 9.80 -1.74
CA THR A 91 -5.45 9.83 -1.71
C THR A 91 -5.98 10.97 -2.58
N ASN A 92 -7.17 10.77 -3.15
CA ASN A 92 -7.93 11.84 -3.81
C ASN A 92 -8.72 12.72 -2.81
N ALA A 93 -8.63 12.42 -1.51
CA ALA A 93 -9.26 13.14 -0.40
C ALA A 93 -10.80 13.23 -0.46
N THR A 94 -11.48 12.29 -1.11
CA THR A 94 -12.96 12.21 -1.12
C THR A 94 -13.56 11.78 0.23
N LEU A 95 -12.74 11.26 1.16
CA LEU A 95 -13.13 10.83 2.51
C LEU A 95 -12.36 11.61 3.58
N PRO A 96 -12.72 12.88 3.84
CA PRO A 96 -12.05 13.72 4.84
C PRO A 96 -12.11 13.14 6.25
N GLU A 97 -13.17 12.40 6.59
CA GLU A 97 -13.31 11.72 7.90
C GLU A 97 -12.21 10.68 8.13
N MET A 98 -11.71 10.04 7.07
CA MET A 98 -10.56 9.14 7.20
C MET A 98 -9.28 9.93 7.49
N LEU A 99 -9.10 11.11 6.88
CA LEU A 99 -7.95 11.97 7.15
C LEU A 99 -7.93 12.43 8.61
N GLU A 100 -9.09 12.77 9.19
CA GLU A 100 -9.21 13.09 10.62
C GLU A 100 -8.77 11.93 11.51
N ARG A 101 -9.17 10.70 11.17
CA ARG A 101 -8.75 9.49 11.90
C ARG A 101 -7.24 9.26 11.80
N LEU A 102 -6.63 9.58 10.67
CA LEU A 102 -5.20 9.43 10.42
C LEU A 102 -4.35 10.42 11.21
N ILE A 103 -4.91 11.50 11.76
CA ILE A 103 -4.16 12.45 12.61
C ILE A 103 -3.51 11.74 13.81
N LYS A 104 -4.19 10.72 14.37
CA LYS A 104 -3.65 9.94 15.49
C LYS A 104 -2.54 8.96 15.07
N ASN A 105 -2.54 8.55 13.81
CA ASN A 105 -1.65 7.53 13.26
C ASN A 105 -1.23 7.94 11.84
N PRO A 106 -0.44 9.02 11.72
CA PRO A 106 -0.17 9.61 10.43
C PRO A 106 0.74 8.70 9.61
N PRO A 107 0.58 8.64 8.27
CA PRO A 107 1.60 8.03 7.43
C PRO A 107 2.92 8.79 7.55
N THR A 108 4.04 8.17 7.15
CA THR A 108 5.32 8.88 7.09
C THR A 108 5.25 10.06 6.13
N GLN A 109 4.51 9.90 5.03
CA GLN A 109 4.21 10.98 4.10
C GLN A 109 2.80 10.83 3.52
N LEU A 110 2.07 11.94 3.48
CA LEU A 110 0.73 12.05 2.90
C LEU A 110 0.78 12.86 1.60
N TYR A 111 0.16 12.36 0.55
CA TYR A 111 -0.08 13.06 -0.70
C TYR A 111 -1.57 13.15 -0.97
N ILE A 112 -2.04 14.36 -1.28
CA ILE A 112 -3.40 14.61 -1.75
C ILE A 112 -3.33 14.93 -3.24
N THR A 113 -3.98 14.12 -4.06
CA THR A 113 -4.09 14.35 -5.49
C THR A 113 -5.17 15.39 -5.77
N LEU A 114 -4.80 16.48 -6.42
CA LEU A 114 -5.72 17.52 -6.89
C LEU A 114 -5.97 17.35 -8.40
N PRO A 115 -7.21 17.52 -8.88
CA PRO A 115 -7.56 17.41 -10.29
C PRO A 115 -7.06 18.59 -11.15
#